data_AF-A0A2D8X030-F1
#
_entry.id   AF-A0A2D8X030-F1
#
_cell.length_a   1.000
_cell.length_b   1.000
_cell.length_c   1.000
_cell.angle_alpha   90.00
_cell.angle_beta   90.00
_cell.angle_gamma   90.00
#
_symmetry.space_group_name_H-M   'P 1'
#
loop_
_entity.id
_entity.type
_entity.pdbx_description
1 polymer ?
#
loop_
_entity_poly.entity_id
_entity_poly.type
_entity_poly.pdbx_seq_one_letter_code
_entity_poly.pdbx_strand_id
1 'polypeptide(L)'
;MATNYIQPGRILTIPAPEAVASGGVVIAGEIVGIAQGDALAAAPVDVEVEGVWELPKVAADAFELGAAVYWDEAEELATATATDNTRLGVAVEAAAVDGATVKVRLSGF
;
A
#
# COMPACT_ATOMS: atom_id res chain seq x y z
N MET A 1 18.45 -21.41 -17.12
CA MET A 1 18.07 -20.81 -15.82
C MET A 1 18.68 -19.43 -15.76
N ALA A 2 17.89 -18.40 -15.48
CA ALA A 2 18.40 -17.03 -15.44
C ALA A 2 19.27 -16.88 -14.18
N THR A 3 20.54 -16.49 -14.35
CA THR A 3 21.53 -16.40 -13.25
C THR A 3 21.39 -15.11 -12.44
N ASN A 4 20.43 -14.27 -12.78
CA ASN A 4 20.14 -12.97 -12.18
C ASN A 4 18.89 -13.00 -11.29
N TYR A 5 18.32 -14.17 -11.02
CA TYR A 5 17.23 -14.29 -10.05
C TYR A 5 17.78 -14.11 -8.63
N ILE A 6 17.36 -13.04 -7.96
CA ILE A 6 17.81 -12.71 -6.60
C ILE A 6 16.81 -13.23 -5.57
N GLN A 7 15.53 -12.88 -5.71
CA GLN A 7 14.47 -13.24 -4.76
C GLN A 7 13.08 -13.11 -5.38
N PRO A 8 12.03 -13.72 -4.78
CA PRO A 8 10.65 -13.66 -5.29
C PRO A 8 10.03 -12.26 -5.27
N GLY A 9 10.64 -11.26 -4.62
CA GLY A 9 10.21 -9.85 -4.66
C GLY A 9 8.96 -9.53 -3.83
N ARG A 10 8.31 -10.52 -3.20
CA ARG A 10 7.12 -10.35 -2.35
C ARG A 10 7.33 -9.42 -1.16
N ILE A 11 8.45 -9.63 -0.46
CA ILE A 11 8.88 -8.85 0.69
C ILE A 11 10.22 -8.24 0.32
N LEU A 12 10.33 -6.93 0.44
CA LEU A 12 11.52 -6.15 0.15
C LEU A 12 11.99 -5.48 1.43
N THR A 13 13.20 -5.83 1.86
CA THR A 13 13.86 -5.10 2.94
C THR A 13 14.49 -3.83 2.35
N ILE A 14 13.89 -2.68 2.64
CA ILE A 14 14.35 -1.37 2.17
C ILE A 14 14.59 -0.43 3.35
N PRO A 15 15.48 0.57 3.23
CA PRO A 15 15.53 1.64 4.23
C PRO A 15 14.22 2.41 4.22
N ALA A 16 13.59 2.54 5.39
CA ALA A 16 12.33 3.25 5.52
C ALA A 16 12.51 4.73 5.12
N PRO A 17 11.69 5.26 4.19
CA PRO A 17 11.78 6.67 3.78
C PRO A 17 11.42 7.61 4.95
N GLU A 18 10.48 7.19 5.79
CA GLU A 18 10.04 7.86 7.01
C GLU A 18 9.89 6.85 8.15
N ALA A 19 9.65 7.32 9.37
CA ALA A 19 9.25 6.45 10.47
C ALA A 19 7.87 5.85 10.17
N VAL A 20 7.81 4.52 10.06
CA VAL A 20 6.58 3.78 9.73
C VAL A 20 6.28 2.78 10.84
N ALA A 21 5.00 2.64 11.16
CA ALA A 21 4.51 1.61 12.08
C ALA A 21 4.16 0.33 11.31
N SER A 22 4.11 -0.80 12.02
CA SER A 22 3.61 -2.06 11.47
C SER A 22 2.18 -1.89 10.95
N GLY A 23 1.93 -2.38 9.73
CA GLY A 23 0.66 -2.20 9.02
C GLY A 23 0.54 -0.85 8.28
N GLY A 24 1.50 0.06 8.45
CA GLY A 24 1.56 1.33 7.73
C GLY A 24 1.93 1.13 6.26
N VAL A 25 1.46 2.05 5.42
CA VAL A 25 1.82 2.09 4.00
C VAL A 25 3.21 2.71 3.87
N VAL A 26 4.10 2.04 3.13
CA VAL A 26 5.45 2.52 2.84
C VAL A 26 5.55 2.82 1.35
N ILE A 27 5.96 4.05 1.03
CA ILE A 27 6.14 4.52 -0.35
C ILE A 27 7.59 4.93 -0.53
N ALA A 28 8.36 4.10 -1.23
CA ALA A 28 9.76 4.37 -1.56
C ALA A 28 9.90 4.51 -3.08
N GLY A 29 9.58 5.70 -3.60
CA GLY A 29 9.47 5.94 -5.03
C GLY A 29 8.28 5.19 -5.62
N GLU A 30 8.51 4.30 -6.59
CA GLU A 30 7.45 3.44 -7.15
C GLU A 30 7.22 2.15 -6.34
N ILE A 31 8.06 1.87 -5.34
CA ILE A 31 7.88 0.71 -4.46
C ILE A 31 6.83 1.09 -3.40
N VAL A 32 5.63 0.53 -3.54
CA VAL A 32 4.52 0.73 -2.60
C VAL A 32 4.18 -0.61 -1.94
N GLY A 33 4.09 -0.63 -0.63
CA GLY A 33 3.67 -1.82 0.11
C GLY A 33 3.36 -1.52 1.57
N ILE A 34 3.19 -2.60 2.36
CA ILE A 34 2.84 -2.52 3.78
C ILE A 34 4.03 -2.91 4.65
N ALA A 35 4.34 -2.10 5.65
CA ALA A 35 5.38 -2.40 6.63
C ALA A 35 4.98 -3.59 7.50
N GLN A 36 5.82 -4.62 7.58
CA GLN A 36 5.61 -5.76 8.47
C GLN A 36 6.02 -5.45 9.93
N GLY A 37 6.79 -4.39 10.16
CA GLY A 37 7.27 -4.01 11.48
C GLY A 37 7.52 -2.51 11.59
N ASP A 38 7.66 -2.04 12.83
CA ASP A 38 7.98 -0.64 13.10
C ASP A 38 9.44 -0.36 12.74
N ALA A 39 9.67 0.74 12.03
CA ALA A 39 11.01 1.18 11.67
C ALA A 39 11.10 2.70 11.75
N LEU A 40 12.22 3.19 12.27
CA LEU A 40 12.56 4.61 12.19
C LEU A 40 13.03 4.96 10.77
N ALA A 41 12.98 6.24 10.43
CA ALA A 41 13.54 6.71 9.16
C ALA A 41 14.98 6.21 8.95
N ALA A 42 15.28 5.75 7.74
CA ALA A 42 16.53 5.10 7.33
C ALA A 42 16.87 3.75 8.00
N ALA A 43 16.04 3.23 8.91
CA ALA A 43 16.19 1.88 9.42
C ALA A 43 15.67 0.85 8.39
N PRO A 44 16.22 -0.37 8.35
CA PRO A 44 15.71 -1.42 7.47
C PRO A 44 14.30 -1.84 7.91
N VAL A 45 13.36 -1.86 6.96
CA VAL A 45 11.98 -2.32 7.15
C VAL A 45 11.62 -3.33 6.08
N ASP A 46 10.92 -4.39 6.48
CA ASP A 46 10.37 -5.38 5.58
C ASP A 46 9.03 -4.88 5.03
N VAL A 47 8.97 -4.61 3.74
CA VAL A 47 7.78 -4.11 3.04
C VAL A 47 7.19 -5.22 2.18
N GLU A 48 5.95 -5.60 2.47
CA GLU A 48 5.22 -6.55 1.64
C GLU A 48 4.49 -5.80 0.51
N VAL A 49 4.90 -6.05 -0.74
CA VAL A 49 4.41 -5.36 -1.95
C VAL A 49 3.34 -6.17 -2.70
N GLU A 50 3.00 -7.34 -2.18
CA GLU A 50 1.98 -8.24 -2.75
C GLU A 50 0.97 -8.63 -1.66
N GLY A 51 -0.26 -8.89 -2.07
CA GLY A 51 -1.31 -9.40 -1.17
C GLY A 51 -2.52 -8.48 -1.12
N VAL A 52 -3.46 -8.85 -0.25
CA VAL A 52 -4.69 -8.10 -0.01
C VAL A 52 -4.64 -7.59 1.42
N TRP A 53 -4.74 -6.28 1.56
CA TRP A 53 -4.65 -5.58 2.84
C TRP A 53 -5.92 -4.78 3.09
N GLU A 54 -6.38 -4.77 4.33
CA GLU A 54 -7.47 -3.91 4.76
C GLU A 54 -6.89 -2.58 5.23
N LEU A 55 -7.23 -1.50 4.54
CA LEU A 55 -6.76 -0.15 4.83
C LEU A 55 -7.93 0.78 5.14
N PRO A 56 -7.74 1.78 6.01
CA PRO A 56 -8.75 2.79 6.24
C PRO A 56 -8.97 3.60 4.96
N LYS A 57 -10.21 3.98 4.67
CA LYS A 57 -10.55 4.81 3.50
C LYS A 57 -11.20 6.12 3.90
N VAL A 58 -11.13 7.11 3.01
CA VAL A 58 -11.94 8.31 3.11
C VAL A 58 -13.41 7.90 3.05
N ALA A 59 -14.19 8.23 4.09
CA ALA A 59 -15.58 7.83 4.20
C ALA A 59 -16.43 8.31 3.01
N ALA A 60 -16.09 9.45 2.41
CA ALA A 60 -16.79 9.97 1.23
C ALA A 60 -16.60 9.10 -0.03
N ASP A 61 -15.54 8.30 -0.10
CA ASP A 61 -15.20 7.51 -1.28
C ASP A 61 -15.83 6.12 -1.22
N ALA A 62 -16.55 5.77 -2.29
CA ALA A 62 -17.02 4.40 -2.52
C ALA A 62 -16.11 3.72 -3.54
N PHE A 63 -15.85 2.43 -3.32
CA PHE A 63 -15.07 1.60 -4.24
C PHE A 63 -15.93 0.45 -4.74
N GLU A 64 -15.87 0.18 -6.04
CA GLU A 64 -16.38 -1.04 -6.63
C GLU A 64 -15.28 -2.10 -6.75
N LEU A 65 -15.65 -3.36 -6.95
CA LEU A 65 -14.69 -4.43 -7.23
C LEU A 65 -13.81 -4.05 -8.43
N GLY A 66 -12.50 -4.05 -8.24
CA GLY A 66 -11.51 -3.72 -9.26
C GLY A 66 -11.28 -2.22 -9.46
N ALA A 67 -11.93 -1.35 -8.68
CA ALA A 67 -11.66 0.10 -8.71
C ALA A 67 -10.20 0.39 -8.32
N ALA A 68 -9.58 1.36 -8.97
CA ALA A 68 -8.24 1.80 -8.61
C ALA A 68 -8.28 2.48 -7.24
N VAL A 69 -7.36 2.10 -6.36
CA VAL A 69 -7.22 2.67 -5.02
C VAL A 69 -5.89 3.40 -4.95
N TYR A 70 -5.95 4.64 -4.50
CA TYR A 70 -4.82 5.50 -4.25
C TYR A 70 -4.65 5.71 -2.75
N TRP A 71 -3.46 6.11 -2.35
CA TRP A 71 -3.12 6.42 -0.97
C TRP A 71 -2.81 7.90 -0.84
N ASP A 72 -3.50 8.54 0.10
CA ASP A 72 -3.21 9.89 0.55
C ASP A 72 -2.20 9.82 1.70
N GLU A 73 -0.97 10.26 1.44
CA GLU A 73 0.10 10.29 2.44
C GLU A 73 -0.11 11.35 3.53
N ALA A 74 -0.92 12.38 3.27
CA ALA A 74 -1.17 13.45 4.23
C ALA A 74 -2.27 13.06 5.23
N GLU A 75 -3.31 12.36 4.77
CA GLU A 75 -4.40 11.89 5.63
C GLU A 75 -4.20 10.46 6.14
N GLU A 76 -3.25 9.70 5.58
CA GLU A 76 -3.03 8.26 5.82
C GLU A 76 -4.29 7.42 5.53
N LEU A 77 -4.99 7.77 4.44
CA LEU A 77 -6.25 7.13 4.04
C LEU A 77 -6.21 6.69 2.57
N ALA A 78 -6.89 5.60 2.28
CA ALA A 78 -7.17 5.16 0.92
C ALA A 78 -8.25 6.06 0.28
N THR A 79 -7.98 6.56 -0.92
CA THR A 79 -8.88 7.44 -1.70
C THR A 79 -9.02 6.97 -3.15
N ALA A 80 -10.15 7.31 -3.77
CA ALA A 80 -10.38 7.11 -5.20
C ALA A 80 -9.72 8.20 -6.06
N THR A 81 -9.21 9.27 -5.42
CA THR A 81 -8.61 10.41 -6.10
C THR A 81 -7.19 10.10 -6.53
N ALA A 82 -6.93 10.15 -7.84
CA ALA A 82 -5.59 9.91 -8.40
C ALA A 82 -4.66 11.12 -8.35
N THR A 83 -5.22 12.33 -8.35
CA THR A 83 -4.44 13.57 -8.39
C THR A 83 -3.64 13.70 -7.11
N ASP A 84 -2.33 13.87 -7.23
CA ASP A 84 -1.36 14.04 -6.14
C ASP A 84 -1.25 12.86 -5.15
N ASN A 85 -1.91 11.73 -5.44
CA ASN A 85 -1.89 10.54 -4.59
C ASN A 85 -1.19 9.35 -5.24
N THR A 86 -0.58 8.52 -4.41
CA THR A 86 0.20 7.37 -4.87
C THR A 86 -0.71 6.18 -5.17
N ARG A 87 -0.55 5.55 -6.34
CA ARG A 87 -1.35 4.37 -6.70
C ARG A 87 -0.95 3.17 -5.84
N LEU A 88 -1.89 2.67 -5.04
CA LEU A 88 -1.64 1.56 -4.12
C LEU A 88 -2.06 0.22 -4.74
N GLY A 89 -3.17 0.20 -5.47
CA GLY A 89 -3.61 -1.02 -6.14
C GLY A 89 -5.05 -0.99 -6.62
N VAL A 90 -5.75 -2.11 -6.42
CA VAL A 90 -7.15 -2.28 -6.82
C VAL A 90 -7.98 -2.85 -5.67
N ALA A 91 -9.22 -2.39 -5.54
CA ALA A 91 -10.15 -2.90 -4.55
C ALA A 91 -10.55 -4.35 -4.91
N VAL A 92 -10.55 -5.26 -3.93
CA VAL A 92 -10.95 -6.67 -4.13
C VAL A 92 -12.40 -6.95 -3.73
N GLU A 93 -13.08 -5.96 -3.18
CA GLU A 93 -14.50 -6.01 -2.85
C GLU A 93 -15.10 -4.61 -2.96
N ALA A 94 -16.43 -4.52 -3.04
CA ALA A 94 -17.10 -3.24 -3.00
C ALA A 94 -17.07 -2.68 -1.57
N ALA A 95 -16.59 -1.44 -1.42
CA ALA A 95 -16.60 -0.71 -0.16
C ALA A 95 -17.59 0.46 -0.28
N ALA A 96 -18.69 0.39 0.46
CA ALA A 96 -19.70 1.45 0.48
C ALA A 96 -19.14 2.73 1.14
N VAL A 97 -19.78 3.88 0.88
CA VAL A 97 -19.45 5.17 1.49
C VAL A 97 -19.40 5.04 3.03
N ASP A 98 -20.38 4.35 3.64
CA ASP A 98 -20.44 4.16 5.10
C ASP A 98 -19.34 3.24 5.69
N GLY A 99 -18.54 2.60 4.83
CA GLY A 99 -17.42 1.76 5.24
C GLY A 99 -16.22 2.60 5.67
N ALA A 100 -15.63 2.25 6.83
CA ALA A 100 -14.39 2.88 7.30
C ALA A 100 -13.13 2.28 6.65
N THR A 101 -13.24 1.11 6.02
CA THR A 101 -12.11 0.37 5.45
C THR A 101 -12.39 -0.10 4.02
N VAL A 102 -11.32 -0.39 3.28
CA VAL A 102 -11.33 -1.01 1.96
C VAL A 102 -10.28 -2.12 1.92
N LYS A 103 -10.62 -3.25 1.29
CA LYS A 103 -9.64 -4.29 0.99
C LYS A 103 -8.99 -4.02 -0.35
N VAL A 104 -7.70 -3.74 -0.34
CA VAL A 104 -6.91 -3.39 -1.52
C VAL A 104 -5.93 -4.51 -1.81
N ARG A 105 -5.95 -5.01 -3.04
CA ARG A 105 -4.86 -5.81 -3.58
C ARG A 105 -3.76 -4.88 -4.05
N LEU A 106 -2.60 -4.96 -3.42
CA LEU A 106 -1.41 -4.25 -3.87
C LEU A 106 -1.07 -4.70 -5.29
N SER A 107 -0.94 -3.74 -6.19
CA SER A 107 -0.39 -4.02 -7.50
C SER A 107 1.13 -3.91 -7.39
N GLY A 108 1.78 -5.03 -7.11
CA GLY A 108 3.20 -5.18 -7.40
C GLY A 108 3.43 -4.87 -8.88
N PHE A 109 4.42 -4.03 -9.16
CA PHE A 109 4.81 -3.61 -10.51
C PHE A 109 5.38 -4.77 -11.34
#